data_AF-A0A7J4VBG3-F1
#
_entry.id   AF-A0A7J4VBG3-F1
#
_cell.length_a   1.000
_cell.length_b   1.000
_cell.length_c   1.000
_cell.angle_alpha   90.00
_cell.angle_beta   90.00
_cell.angle_gamma   90.00
#
_symmetry.space_group_name_H-M   'P 1'
#
loop_
_entity.id
_entity.type
_entity.pdbx_description
1 polymer ?
#
loop_
_entity_poly.entity_id
_entity_poly.type
_entity_poly.pdbx_seq_one_letter_code
_entity_poly.pdbx_strand_id
1 'polypeptide(L)'
;MFYLVTYDVAKDRRRKKMSDFLLEYGVRVQYSVFECDLTEKDVQAIMKKAEELIDPATDSVLIYPLCKNCVGKRIRIGTTYTLVKVKKDLLDLM
;
A
#
# COMPACT_ATOMS: atom_id res chain seq x y z
N MET A 1 -5.31 12.36 2.38
CA MET A 1 -6.39 11.58 3.03
C MET A 1 -5.85 10.19 3.26
N PHE A 2 -6.26 9.50 4.34
CA PHE A 2 -5.72 8.17 4.62
C PHE A 2 -6.43 7.10 3.77
N TYR A 3 -5.65 6.23 3.14
CA TYR A 3 -6.16 5.11 2.36
C TYR A 3 -5.47 3.81 2.75
N LEU A 4 -6.23 2.73 2.69
CA LEU A 4 -5.70 1.37 2.70
C LEU A 4 -5.70 0.86 1.27
N VAL A 5 -4.50 0.58 0.74
CA VAL A 5 -4.34 -0.04 -0.57
C VAL A 5 -3.97 -1.50 -0.36
N THR A 6 -4.76 -2.41 -0.91
CA THR A 6 -4.51 -3.84 -0.85
C THR A 6 -4.41 -4.40 -2.26
N TYR A 7 -3.64 -5.47 -2.42
CA TYR A 7 -3.60 -6.20 -3.67
C TYR A 7 -3.58 -7.71 -3.45
N ASP A 8 -4.10 -8.44 -4.42
CA ASP A 8 -3.90 -9.88 -4.55
C ASP A 8 -3.34 -10.12 -5.95
N VAL A 9 -2.07 -10.54 -6.03
CA VAL A 9 -1.34 -10.65 -7.31
C VAL A 9 -0.59 -11.96 -7.34
N ALA A 10 -1.04 -12.87 -8.21
CA ALA A 10 -0.57 -14.26 -8.24
C ALA A 10 0.90 -14.37 -8.67
N LYS A 11 1.30 -13.59 -9.68
CA LYS A 11 2.66 -13.66 -10.23
C LYS A 11 3.65 -12.78 -9.47
N ASP A 12 4.67 -13.39 -8.89
CA ASP A 12 5.74 -12.74 -8.10
C ASP A 12 6.35 -11.52 -8.76
N ARG A 13 6.59 -11.56 -10.08
CA ARG A 13 7.15 -10.44 -10.83
C ARG A 13 6.21 -9.23 -10.87
N ARG A 14 4.91 -9.44 -11.10
CA ARG A 14 3.90 -8.36 -11.08
C ARG A 14 3.70 -7.84 -9.66
N ARG A 15 3.62 -8.77 -8.69
CA ARG A 15 3.48 -8.47 -7.27
C ARG A 15 4.63 -7.61 -6.75
N LYS A 16 5.87 -7.93 -7.13
CA LYS A 16 7.05 -7.13 -6.76
C LYS A 16 6.95 -5.72 -7.36
N LYS A 17 6.63 -5.59 -8.64
CA LYS A 17 6.47 -4.27 -9.28
C LYS A 17 5.39 -3.42 -8.61
N MET A 18 4.24 -4.01 -8.29
CA MET A 18 3.17 -3.35 -7.55
C MET A 18 3.66 -2.90 -6.17
N SER A 19 4.32 -3.79 -5.43
CA SER A 19 4.89 -3.46 -4.12
C SER A 19 5.93 -2.35 -4.19
N ASP A 20 6.84 -2.38 -5.16
CA ASP A 20 7.91 -1.38 -5.29
C ASP A 20 7.31 0.00 -5.60
N PHE A 21 6.29 0.04 -6.47
CA PHE A 21 5.58 1.26 -6.82
C PHE A 21 4.82 1.86 -5.62
N LEU A 22 4.09 1.04 -4.86
CA LEU A 22 3.32 1.51 -3.70
C LEU A 22 4.19 2.00 -2.53
N LEU A 23 5.48 1.65 -2.48
CA LEU A 23 6.42 2.20 -1.48
C LEU A 23 6.66 3.70 -1.66
N GLU A 24 6.37 4.28 -2.83
CA GLU A 24 6.45 5.72 -3.07
C GLU A 24 5.28 6.48 -2.42
N TYR A 25 4.19 5.79 -2.09
CA TYR A 25 2.93 6.39 -1.65
C TYR A 25 2.57 6.11 -0.19
N GLY A 26 3.27 5.18 0.47
CA GLY A 26 2.93 4.81 1.84
C GLY A 26 3.79 3.71 2.43
N VAL A 27 3.31 3.21 3.57
CA VAL A 27 4.01 2.21 4.37
C VAL A 27 3.40 0.84 4.11
N ARG A 28 4.24 -0.12 3.74
CA ARG A 28 3.84 -1.52 3.64
C ARG A 28 3.60 -2.09 5.04
N VAL A 29 2.35 -2.44 5.34
CA VAL A 29 1.94 -2.90 6.68
C VAL A 29 1.67 -4.39 6.75
N GLN A 30 1.38 -5.03 5.61
CA GLN A 30 1.35 -6.49 5.46
C GLN A 30 1.97 -6.89 4.10
N TYR A 31 2.03 -8.20 3.81
CA TYR A 31 2.62 -8.68 2.56
C TYR A 31 2.00 -8.00 1.33
N SER A 32 0.69 -7.76 1.34
CA SER A 32 0.01 -7.12 0.21
C SER A 32 -0.92 -5.97 0.62
N VAL A 33 -0.58 -5.28 1.72
CA VAL A 33 -1.36 -4.17 2.26
C VAL A 33 -0.45 -2.98 2.56
N PHE A 34 -0.88 -1.81 2.10
CA PHE A 34 -0.21 -0.52 2.25
C PHE A 34 -1.16 0.48 2.91
N GLU A 35 -0.62 1.23 3.85
CA GLU A 35 -1.27 2.40 4.41
C GLU A 35 -0.64 3.65 3.80
N CYS A 36 -1.48 4.48 3.17
CA CYS A 36 -1.03 5.60 2.34
C CYS A 36 -1.73 6.89 2.74
N ASP A 37 -1.02 8.02 2.63
CA ASP A 37 -1.65 9.34 2.65
C ASP A 37 -1.71 9.84 1.21
N LEU A 38 -2.91 9.78 0.60
CA LEU A 38 -3.10 10.04 -0.82
C LEU A 38 -3.99 11.27 -1.04
N THR A 39 -3.70 11.99 -2.12
CA THR A 39 -4.65 12.88 -2.79
C THR A 39 -5.50 12.08 -3.79
N GLU A 40 -6.58 12.66 -4.29
CA GLU A 40 -7.37 12.04 -5.37
C GLU A 40 -6.53 11.79 -6.63
N LYS A 41 -5.57 12.67 -6.94
CA LYS A 41 -4.66 12.49 -8.07
C LYS A 41 -3.75 11.27 -7.88
N ASP A 42 -3.28 11.04 -6.65
CA ASP A 42 -2.47 9.87 -6.33
C ASP A 42 -3.29 8.59 -6.47
N VAL A 43 -4.55 8.59 -6.03
CA VAL A 43 -5.47 7.45 -6.23
C VAL A 43 -5.61 7.14 -7.72
N GLN A 44 -5.82 8.15 -8.57
CA GLN A 44 -5.92 7.95 -10.02
C GLN A 44 -4.61 7.43 -10.62
N ALA A 45 -3.46 7.95 -10.18
CA ALA A 45 -2.16 7.45 -10.61
C ALA A 45 -1.94 5.98 -10.22
N ILE A 46 -2.33 5.60 -9.00
CA ILE A 46 -2.24 4.22 -8.52
C ILE A 46 -3.16 3.30 -9.32
N MET A 47 -4.41 3.70 -9.57
CA MET A 47 -5.35 2.93 -10.37
C MET A 47 -4.82 2.68 -11.78
N LYS A 48 -4.37 3.75 -12.47
CA LYS A 48 -3.77 3.63 -13.80
C LYS A 48 -2.55 2.70 -13.79
N LYS A 49 -1.69 2.82 -12.77
CA LYS A 49 -0.51 1.96 -12.68
C LYS A 49 -0.87 0.51 -12.40
N ALA A 50 -1.91 0.28 -11.60
CA ALA A 50 -2.41 -1.05 -11.33
C ALA A 50 -2.90 -1.73 -12.61
N GLU A 51 -3.70 -1.05 -13.42
CA GLU A 51 -4.19 -1.55 -14.70
C GLU A 51 -3.06 -1.96 -15.66
N GLU A 52 -1.92 -1.27 -15.63
CA GLU A 52 -0.73 -1.61 -16.41
C GLU A 52 0.04 -2.83 -15.85
N LEU A 53 -0.02 -3.04 -14.53
CA LEU A 53 0.85 -3.98 -13.83
C LEU A 53 0.21 -5.33 -13.55
N ILE A 54 -1.12 -5.40 -13.42
CA ILE A 54 -1.84 -6.60 -13.01
C ILE A 54 -2.47 -7.32 -14.20
N ASP A 55 -2.85 -8.58 -13.98
CA ASP A 55 -3.72 -9.33 -14.89
C ASP A 55 -5.13 -9.39 -14.29
N PRO A 56 -6.11 -8.63 -14.83
CA PRO A 56 -7.46 -8.56 -14.25
C PRO A 56 -8.21 -9.90 -14.18
N ALA A 57 -7.77 -10.94 -14.88
CA ALA A 57 -8.37 -12.27 -14.80
C ALA A 57 -7.92 -13.05 -13.55
N THR A 58 -6.80 -12.66 -12.92
CA THR A 58 -6.18 -13.42 -11.81
C THR A 58 -5.75 -12.56 -10.63
N ASP A 59 -5.69 -11.25 -10.80
CA ASP A 59 -5.18 -10.31 -9.83
C ASP A 59 -6.26 -9.26 -9.49
N SER A 60 -6.17 -8.64 -8.30
CA SER A 60 -7.04 -7.54 -7.90
C SER A 60 -6.30 -6.49 -7.08
N VAL A 61 -6.81 -5.26 -7.11
CA VAL A 61 -6.37 -4.14 -6.26
C VAL A 61 -7.61 -3.48 -5.67
N LEU A 62 -7.59 -3.22 -4.37
CA LEU A 62 -8.67 -2.53 -3.65
C LEU A 62 -8.09 -1.33 -2.90
N ILE A 63 -8.78 -0.19 -3.01
CA ILE A 63 -8.39 1.07 -2.37
C ILE A 63 -9.56 1.54 -1.49
N TYR A 64 -9.33 1.61 -0.18
CA TYR A 64 -10.33 2.07 0.78
C TYR A 64 -9.95 3.43 1.34
N PRO A 65 -10.75 4.49 1.15
CA PRO A 65 -10.61 5.70 1.95
C PRO A 65 -10.95 5.37 3.41
N LEU A 66 -10.09 5.77 4.34
CA LEU A 66 -10.30 5.59 5.78
C LEU A 66 -10.37 6.95 6.47
N CYS A 67 -11.38 7.14 7.32
CA CYS A 67 -11.42 8.31 8.19
C CYS A 67 -10.45 8.14 9.37
N LYS A 68 -10.05 9.25 10.00
CA LYS A 68 -9.14 9.25 11.16
C LYS A 68 -9.60 8.30 12.29
N ASN A 69 -10.90 8.25 12.54
CA ASN A 69 -11.48 7.36 13.56
C ASN A 69 -11.33 5.87 13.22
N CYS A 70 -11.46 5.48 11.94
CA CYS A 70 -11.23 4.09 11.52
C CYS A 70 -9.77 3.69 11.72
N VAL A 71 -8.83 4.56 11.36
CA VAL A 71 -7.39 4.32 11.52
C VAL A 71 -7.03 4.15 13.01
N GLY A 72 -7.60 4.98 13.89
CA GLY A 72 -7.38 4.91 15.33
C GLY A 72 -7.96 3.64 16.00
N LYS A 73 -8.87 2.94 15.34
CA LYS A 73 -9.47 1.68 15.81
C LYS A 73 -8.82 0.42 15.23
N ARG A 74 -7.73 0.57 14.48
CA ARG A 74 -6.99 -0.56 13.91
C ARG A 74 -6.49 -1.50 15.00
N ILE A 75 -6.71 -2.78 14.80
CA ILE A 75 -6.21 -3.86 15.65
C ILE A 75 -5.24 -4.70 14.82
N ARG A 76 -4.07 -5.04 15.40
CA ARG A 76 -3.07 -5.91 14.77
C ARG A 76 -2.71 -7.05 15.70
N ILE A 77 -2.53 -8.23 15.14
CA ILE A 77 -2.00 -9.43 15.80
C ILE A 77 -0.85 -9.97 14.94
N GLY A 78 0.27 -10.37 15.56
CA GLY A 78 1.43 -10.94 14.85
C GLY A 78 2.55 -9.94 14.54
N THR A 79 3.45 -10.31 13.64
CA THR A 79 4.68 -9.55 13.34
C THR A 79 4.41 -8.26 12.58
N THR A 80 5.28 -7.29 12.79
CA THR A 80 5.30 -6.03 12.03
C THR A 80 6.30 -6.15 10.87
N TYR A 81 5.93 -5.62 9.70
CA TYR A 81 6.93 -5.25 8.69
C TYR A 81 7.73 -4.06 9.25
N THR A 82 8.80 -4.34 9.98
CA THR A 82 9.79 -3.32 10.30
C THR A 82 10.52 -3.01 9.00
N LEU A 83 10.41 -1.78 8.51
CA LEU A 83 11.20 -1.28 7.39
C LEU A 83 12.67 -1.26 7.81
N VAL A 84 13.35 -2.40 7.77
CA VAL A 84 14.81 -2.47 8.01
C VAL A 84 15.59 -1.84 6.84
N LYS A 85 14.93 -1.40 5.75
CA LYS A 85 15.58 -0.70 4.63
C LYS A 85 14.68 0.33 3.95
N VAL A 86 14.33 1.41 4.64
CA VAL A 86 14.15 2.73 3.99
C VAL A 86 15.02 3.71 4.77
N LYS A 87 15.70 4.62 4.07
CA LYS A 87 16.74 5.53 4.57
C LYS A 87 16.43 6.08 5.96
N LYS A 88 17.49 6.18 6.77
CA LYS A 88 17.58 6.54 8.19
C LYS A 88 16.82 7.83 8.61
N ASP A 89 16.26 8.60 7.69
CA ASP A 89 15.87 9.99 7.91
C ASP A 89 14.38 10.20 8.23
N LEU A 90 13.56 9.14 8.24
CA LEU A 90 12.11 9.22 8.52
C LEU A 90 11.70 8.79 9.95
N LEU A 91 12.65 8.32 10.76
CA LEU A 91 12.41 7.93 12.15
C LEU A 91 12.38 9.13 13.12
N ASP A 92 12.87 10.30 12.71
CA ASP A 92 12.98 11.49 13.58
C ASP A 92 11.73 12.41 13.54
N LEU A 93 10.65 11.98 12.88
CA LEU A 93 9.41 12.76 12.70
C LEU A 93 8.17 12.15 13.39
N MET A 94 8.37 11.15 14.26
CA MET A 94 7.35 10.58 15.14
C MET A 94 7.82 10.64 16.59
#